data_AF-A0A4C1X4W1-F1
#
_entry.id   AF-A0A4C1X4W1-F1
#
_cell.length_a   1.000
_cell.length_b   1.000
_cell.length_c   1.000
_cell.angle_alpha   90.00
_cell.angle_beta   90.00
_cell.angle_gamma   90.00
#
_symmetry.space_group_name_H-M   'P 1'
#
loop_
_entity.id
_entity.type
_entity.pdbx_description
1 polymer ?
#
loop_
_entity_poly.entity_id
_entity_poly.type
_entity_poly.pdbx_seq_one_letter_code
_entity_poly.pdbx_strand_id
1 'polypeptide(L)'
;MYNGLTYPVIPDVLQQLTPLEERIVSPRHIFLKIVRRGQGLGYQHGLVGNVVNVRQERIRPAIVREAAKYLVQTELFKELNITYDDNWAYDDEVDGDNDRIDNNECTCELGELIDEPVNPGNAETLLDNEQDVVITMAPGEGKYPLSLLYDDFLEELAFIKIHGGIKRQFKIKLSSSDIMKSEITRHDRRAMRPDYLFTLLKKQQMTQIGGHIATCLRKKTVNGAPILVNNLLNDDYLQNLIQHDDGYRILSSVRNSPAHWEEEKKKLLAMIRQFGVPTLFMTISAAETQWPHLIKQLKSTVDKEEVSLEESQNIPYAEKVRLIQSDPFICATF
;
A
#
# COMPACT_ATOMS: atom_id res chain seq x y z
N MET A 1 -5.04 -26.07 -12.04
CA MET A 1 -4.38 -24.97 -11.29
C MET A 1 -2.89 -25.27 -11.22
N TYR A 2 -2.04 -24.61 -12.03
CA TYR A 2 -0.75 -25.22 -12.41
C TYR A 2 0.51 -24.73 -11.66
N ASN A 3 0.55 -23.59 -10.97
CA ASN A 3 1.82 -23.01 -10.48
C ASN A 3 1.92 -22.67 -8.97
N GLY A 4 0.98 -23.10 -8.13
CA GLY A 4 0.98 -22.75 -6.69
C GLY A 4 0.51 -21.31 -6.41
N LEU A 5 -0.26 -20.74 -7.34
CA LEU A 5 -0.87 -19.40 -7.26
C LEU A 5 -2.26 -19.44 -6.60
N THR A 6 -2.52 -20.42 -5.77
CA THR A 6 -3.78 -20.53 -5.03
C THR A 6 -3.55 -20.00 -3.64
N TYR A 7 -4.45 -19.16 -3.18
CA TYR A 7 -4.41 -18.75 -1.80
C TYR A 7 -4.80 -19.91 -0.85
N PRO A 8 -4.32 -19.88 0.40
CA PRO A 8 -4.70 -20.87 1.40
C PRO A 8 -6.16 -20.67 1.86
N VAL A 9 -6.73 -21.70 2.48
CA VAL A 9 -8.01 -21.56 3.19
C VAL A 9 -7.75 -20.79 4.49
N ILE A 10 -8.52 -19.73 4.71
CA ILE A 10 -8.37 -18.87 5.89
C ILE A 10 -9.30 -19.41 6.99
N PRO A 11 -8.79 -19.70 8.20
CA PRO A 11 -9.62 -20.09 9.34
C PRO A 11 -10.61 -19.01 9.74
N ASP A 12 -11.75 -19.41 10.30
CA ASP A 12 -12.83 -18.50 10.71
C ASP A 12 -12.35 -17.41 11.69
N VAL A 13 -11.41 -17.76 12.58
CA VAL A 13 -10.77 -16.83 13.54
C VAL A 13 -10.16 -15.62 12.84
N LEU A 14 -9.54 -15.82 11.67
CA LEU A 14 -8.92 -14.73 10.90
C LEU A 14 -9.91 -14.02 9.97
N GLN A 15 -10.96 -14.72 9.50
CA GLN A 15 -11.98 -14.11 8.63
C GLN A 15 -12.80 -13.05 9.35
N GLN A 16 -13.07 -13.27 10.64
CA GLN A 16 -13.88 -12.39 11.47
C GLN A 16 -13.21 -11.05 11.80
N LEU A 17 -11.89 -10.92 11.60
CA LEU A 17 -11.14 -9.70 11.91
C LEU A 17 -11.64 -8.51 11.09
N THR A 18 -11.82 -7.36 11.73
CA THR A 18 -11.98 -6.08 11.03
C THR A 18 -10.66 -5.67 10.36
N PRO A 19 -10.65 -4.75 9.38
CA PRO A 19 -9.41 -4.25 8.79
C PRO A 19 -8.42 -3.67 9.81
N LEU A 20 -8.95 -3.08 10.87
CA LEU A 20 -8.20 -2.54 12.01
C LEU A 20 -7.60 -3.65 12.88
N GLU A 21 -8.41 -4.66 13.23
CA GLU A 21 -7.96 -5.84 13.99
C GLU A 21 -6.92 -6.66 13.21
N GLU A 22 -7.09 -6.83 11.90
CA GLU A 22 -6.08 -7.43 11.02
C GLU A 22 -4.76 -6.67 11.13
N ARG A 23 -4.81 -5.33 11.04
CA ARG A 23 -3.61 -4.51 11.12
C ARG A 23 -2.90 -4.65 12.46
N ILE A 24 -3.62 -4.77 13.57
CA ILE A 24 -3.04 -4.96 14.92
C ILE A 24 -2.28 -6.29 15.02
N VAL A 25 -2.84 -7.35 14.44
CA VAL A 25 -2.26 -8.69 14.52
C VAL A 25 -1.11 -8.89 13.52
N SER A 26 -1.08 -8.10 12.43
CA SER A 26 -0.03 -8.16 11.41
C SER A 26 1.34 -7.74 11.95
N PRO A 27 2.38 -8.61 11.91
CA PRO A 27 3.73 -8.26 12.37
C PRO A 27 4.49 -7.35 11.40
N ARG A 28 3.94 -7.07 10.22
CA ARG A 28 4.47 -6.10 9.26
C ARG A 28 3.41 -5.06 8.95
N HIS A 29 3.79 -3.79 8.98
CA HIS A 29 2.92 -2.70 8.58
C HIS A 29 3.55 -1.98 7.39
N ILE A 30 2.76 -1.78 6.35
CA ILE A 30 3.21 -1.11 5.11
C ILE A 30 2.87 0.36 5.23
N PHE A 31 3.50 1.02 6.19
CA PHE A 31 3.42 2.45 6.37
C PHE A 31 4.81 2.92 6.81
N LEU A 32 5.13 4.20 6.56
CA LEU A 32 6.32 4.96 6.95
C LEU A 32 7.20 5.37 5.76
N LYS A 33 7.19 6.68 5.51
CA LYS A 33 8.29 7.36 4.83
C LYS A 33 9.19 7.92 5.93
N ILE A 34 10.44 7.48 5.99
CA ILE A 34 11.45 8.21 6.78
C ILE A 34 11.73 9.52 6.05
N VAL A 35 11.62 10.64 6.75
CA VAL A 35 11.96 11.96 6.23
C VAL A 35 12.98 12.60 7.17
N ARG A 36 13.99 13.26 6.61
CA ARG A 36 14.88 14.12 7.39
C ARG A 36 14.07 15.32 7.90
N ARG A 37 14.06 15.55 9.21
CA ARG A 37 13.45 16.76 9.78
C ARG A 37 14.53 17.82 9.99
N GLY A 38 14.46 18.91 9.21
CA GLY A 38 15.24 20.13 9.40
C GLY A 38 16.60 20.21 8.70
N GLN A 39 17.10 21.45 8.56
CA GLN A 39 18.43 21.85 8.05
C GLN A 39 19.43 22.13 9.20
N GLY A 40 19.30 21.47 10.35
CA GLY A 40 20.23 21.63 11.47
C GLY A 40 21.42 20.66 11.36
N LEU A 41 22.56 21.00 12.00
CA LEU A 41 23.81 20.23 12.05
C LEU A 41 23.71 18.83 12.72
N GLY A 42 22.50 18.34 12.98
CA GLY A 42 22.22 17.01 13.53
C GLY A 42 21.21 16.27 12.65
N TYR A 43 21.57 15.07 12.20
CA TYR A 43 20.73 14.22 11.36
C TYR A 43 19.57 13.59 12.17
N GLN A 44 18.57 14.37 12.56
CA GLN A 44 17.35 13.81 13.14
C GLN A 44 16.47 13.23 12.03
N HIS A 45 16.34 11.90 12.03
CA HIS A 45 15.43 11.17 11.17
C HIS A 45 14.09 11.05 11.90
N GLY A 46 13.02 11.54 11.28
CA GLY A 46 11.66 11.40 11.80
C GLY A 46 10.89 10.36 11.00
N LEU A 47 10.12 9.52 11.68
CA LEU A 47 9.09 8.70 11.05
C LEU A 47 7.84 9.55 10.86
N VAL A 48 7.49 9.85 9.61
CA VAL A 48 6.17 10.40 9.28
C VAL A 48 5.36 9.27 8.66
N GLY A 49 4.45 8.74 9.45
CA GLY A 49 3.37 7.86 9.02
C GLY A 49 2.27 7.96 10.06
N ASN A 50 1.09 7.43 9.73
CA ASN A 50 -0.04 7.47 10.64
C ASN A 50 0.36 6.72 11.92
N VAL A 51 0.49 7.43 13.04
CA VAL A 51 0.41 6.82 14.36
C VAL A 51 -0.99 6.22 14.42
N VAL A 52 -1.07 4.90 14.48
CA VAL A 52 -2.38 4.25 14.58
C VAL A 52 -2.75 4.30 16.05
N ASN A 53 -3.45 5.36 16.41
CA ASN A 53 -4.11 5.50 17.69
C ASN A 53 -5.40 4.70 17.63
N VAL A 54 -5.39 3.49 18.20
CA VAL A 54 -6.57 2.65 18.17
C VAL A 54 -7.38 2.81 19.45
N ARG A 55 -8.63 3.27 19.33
CA ARG A 55 -9.56 3.27 20.45
C ARG A 55 -9.93 1.84 20.82
N GLN A 56 -9.84 1.52 22.10
CA GLN A 56 -10.13 0.18 22.61
C GLN A 56 -11.57 -0.28 22.30
N GLU A 57 -12.53 0.64 22.23
CA GLU A 57 -13.94 0.35 21.93
C GLU A 57 -14.21 -0.13 20.49
N ARG A 58 -13.26 0.11 19.57
CA ARG A 58 -13.39 -0.28 18.14
C ARG A 58 -12.72 -1.62 17.81
N ILE A 59 -12.08 -2.23 18.81
CA ILE A 59 -11.38 -3.51 18.68
C ILE A 59 -12.10 -4.52 19.56
N ARG A 60 -12.17 -5.79 19.14
CA ARG A 60 -12.56 -6.91 20.02
C ARG A 60 -11.31 -7.62 20.53
N PRO A 61 -10.82 -7.34 21.75
CA PRO A 61 -9.53 -7.85 22.21
C PRO A 61 -9.49 -9.38 22.28
N ALA A 62 -10.60 -10.02 22.62
CA ALA A 62 -10.69 -11.48 22.67
C ALA A 62 -10.37 -12.14 21.32
N ILE A 63 -10.95 -11.62 20.23
CA ILE A 63 -10.74 -12.13 18.87
C ILE A 63 -9.32 -11.84 18.40
N VAL A 64 -8.80 -10.65 18.68
CA VAL A 64 -7.41 -10.27 18.37
C VAL A 64 -6.42 -11.22 19.08
N ARG A 65 -6.63 -11.51 20.36
CA ARG A 65 -5.78 -12.43 21.13
C ARG A 65 -5.87 -13.86 20.59
N GLU A 66 -7.06 -14.33 20.24
CA GLU A 66 -7.25 -15.66 19.64
C GLU A 66 -6.53 -15.76 18.28
N ALA A 67 -6.70 -14.75 17.43
CA ALA A 67 -6.03 -14.66 16.13
C ALA A 67 -4.50 -14.62 16.27
N ALA A 68 -3.97 -13.84 17.22
CA ALA A 68 -2.54 -13.77 17.49
C ALA A 68 -1.99 -15.12 18.00
N LYS A 69 -2.69 -15.79 18.93
CA LYS A 69 -2.34 -17.13 19.42
C LYS A 69 -2.32 -18.17 18.30
N TYR A 70 -3.28 -18.09 17.37
CA TYR A 70 -3.30 -18.95 16.18
C TYR A 70 -2.09 -18.67 15.26
N LEU A 71 -1.79 -17.40 14.96
CA LEU A 71 -0.75 -17.05 14.00
C LEU A 71 0.65 -17.44 14.48
N VAL A 72 0.96 -17.29 15.76
CA VAL A 72 2.25 -17.74 16.33
C VAL A 72 2.48 -19.24 16.17
N GLN A 73 1.41 -20.04 16.01
CA GLN A 73 1.53 -21.48 15.76
C GLN A 73 1.87 -21.81 14.30
N THR A 74 1.67 -20.88 13.37
CA THR A 74 1.94 -21.09 11.94
C THR A 74 3.44 -21.26 11.65
N GLU A 75 3.77 -21.99 10.58
CA GLU A 75 5.16 -22.28 10.21
C GLU A 75 5.98 -21.01 9.96
N LEU A 76 5.41 -20.02 9.27
CA LEU A 76 6.11 -18.78 8.93
C LEU A 76 6.45 -17.94 10.18
N PHE A 77 5.54 -17.86 11.14
CA PHE A 77 5.77 -17.10 12.37
C PHE A 77 6.84 -17.76 13.24
N LYS A 78 6.89 -19.10 13.25
CA LYS A 78 7.96 -19.87 13.89
C LYS A 78 9.31 -19.68 13.20
N GLU A 79 9.35 -19.72 11.86
CA GLU A 79 10.57 -19.47 11.07
C GLU A 79 11.18 -18.09 11.40
N LEU A 80 10.33 -17.08 11.62
CA LEU A 80 10.75 -15.70 11.88
C LEU A 80 10.89 -15.36 13.37
N ASN A 81 10.75 -16.33 14.28
CA ASN A 81 10.79 -16.15 15.73
C ASN A 81 9.83 -15.04 16.23
N ILE A 82 8.64 -14.96 15.65
CA ILE A 82 7.61 -14.00 16.08
C ILE A 82 6.89 -14.59 17.29
N THR A 83 7.02 -13.93 18.42
CA THR A 83 6.42 -14.35 19.68
C THR A 83 5.19 -13.51 20.02
N TYR A 84 4.24 -14.11 20.72
CA TYR A 84 3.11 -13.42 21.33
C TYR A 84 3.35 -13.34 22.84
N ASP A 85 3.32 -12.13 23.39
CA ASP A 85 3.37 -11.92 24.83
C ASP A 85 1.94 -11.81 25.38
N ASP A 86 1.60 -12.69 26.34
CA ASP A 86 0.31 -12.69 27.02
C ASP A 86 0.29 -11.65 28.16
N ASN A 87 1.45 -11.13 28.58
CA ASN A 87 1.61 -10.09 29.59
C ASN A 87 1.45 -8.68 29.01
N TRP A 88 0.35 -8.43 28.31
CA TRP A 88 -0.05 -7.07 27.95
C TRP A 88 -0.65 -6.39 29.20
N ALA A 89 0.20 -5.98 30.14
CA ALA A 89 -0.20 -5.11 31.24
C ALA A 89 -0.26 -3.67 30.73
N TYR A 90 -1.36 -2.96 31.03
CA TYR A 90 -1.45 -1.52 30.83
C TYR A 90 -0.58 -0.85 31.90
N ASP A 91 0.53 -0.24 31.51
CA ASP A 91 1.18 0.77 32.34
C ASP A 91 0.43 2.09 32.09
N ASP A 92 -0.37 2.52 33.07
CA ASP A 92 -1.12 3.79 33.06
C ASP A 92 -0.22 5.04 33.18
N GLU A 93 1.10 4.87 33.18
CA GLU A 93 2.06 5.99 33.23
C GLU A 93 2.18 6.64 31.85
N VAL A 94 1.18 7.46 31.52
CA VAL A 94 1.30 8.46 30.46
C VAL A 94 2.35 9.47 30.92
N ASP A 95 3.57 9.35 30.40
CA ASP A 95 4.59 10.39 30.50
C ASP A 95 3.99 11.68 29.89
N GLY A 96 3.59 12.59 30.76
CA GLY A 96 3.03 13.88 30.39
C GLY A 96 4.10 14.78 29.81
N ASP A 97 4.40 14.64 28.52
CA ASP A 97 5.15 15.63 27.75
C ASP A 97 4.32 16.92 27.64
N ASN A 98 4.51 17.83 28.61
CA ASN A 98 3.79 19.10 28.77
C ASN A 98 4.16 20.20 27.75
N ASP A 99 4.86 19.89 26.65
CA ASP A 99 5.51 20.91 25.81
C ASP A 99 4.88 21.12 24.41
N ARG A 100 3.54 21.03 24.29
CA ARG A 100 2.86 21.46 23.05
C ARG A 100 1.63 22.33 23.32
N ILE A 101 1.88 23.60 23.64
CA ILE A 101 0.90 24.66 23.46
C ILE A 101 0.98 25.11 21.99
N ASP A 102 0.18 24.50 21.12
CA ASP A 102 -0.09 25.06 19.78
C ASP A 102 -1.44 25.81 19.86
N ASN A 103 -1.36 27.13 20.06
CA ASN A 103 -2.50 28.01 19.91
C ASN A 103 -2.83 28.14 18.42
N ASN A 104 -3.78 27.35 17.92
CA ASN A 104 -4.35 27.57 16.60
C ASN A 104 -5.87 27.40 16.66
N GLU A 105 -6.56 28.47 17.05
CA GLU A 105 -8.00 28.59 16.82
C GLU A 105 -8.26 28.71 15.32
N CYS A 106 -8.65 27.60 14.70
CA CYS A 106 -9.26 27.61 13.38
C CYS A 106 -10.73 27.19 13.54
N THR A 107 -11.58 28.17 13.83
CA THR A 107 -13.03 27.99 13.80
C THR A 107 -13.49 28.01 12.35
N CYS A 108 -13.74 26.84 11.78
CA CYS A 108 -14.53 26.72 10.56
C CYS A 108 -15.93 26.25 10.96
N GLU A 109 -16.90 27.15 10.89
CA GLU A 109 -18.31 26.83 11.10
C GLU A 109 -18.74 25.75 10.09
N LEU A 110 -19.04 24.55 10.61
CA LEU A 110 -19.50 23.42 9.82
C LEU A 110 -20.99 23.63 9.51
N GLY A 111 -21.28 24.26 8.37
CA GLY A 111 -22.63 24.32 7.83
C GLY A 111 -23.14 22.91 7.51
N GLU A 112 -24.30 22.56 8.05
CA GLU A 112 -25.07 21.35 7.79
C GLU A 112 -25.33 21.16 6.29
N LEU A 113 -24.46 20.45 5.57
CA LEU A 113 -24.78 19.95 4.24
C LEU A 113 -24.08 18.61 3.96
N ILE A 114 -24.92 17.66 3.55
CA ILE A 114 -24.66 16.36 2.91
C ILE A 114 -24.48 15.16 3.85
N ASP A 115 -25.53 14.34 3.87
CA ASP A 115 -25.66 13.00 4.44
C ASP A 115 -24.83 11.97 3.62
N GLU A 116 -23.54 12.27 3.37
CA GLU A 116 -22.62 11.28 2.81
C GLU A 116 -22.21 10.32 3.92
N PRO A 117 -22.19 8.98 3.69
CA PRO A 117 -21.65 8.07 4.67
C PRO A 117 -20.19 8.45 4.94
N VAL A 118 -19.92 8.87 6.17
CA VAL A 118 -18.59 9.23 6.66
C VAL A 118 -17.62 8.13 6.24
N ASN A 119 -16.61 8.48 5.45
CA ASN A 119 -15.57 7.56 5.03
C ASN A 119 -14.98 6.88 6.29
N PRO A 120 -15.22 5.57 6.51
CA PRO A 120 -14.82 4.91 7.74
C PRO A 120 -13.30 4.94 7.93
N GLY A 121 -12.53 5.05 6.85
CA GLY A 121 -11.07 5.12 6.89
C GLY A 121 -10.50 6.42 7.48
N ASN A 122 -11.24 7.54 7.41
CA ASN A 122 -10.77 8.81 8.01
C ASN A 122 -11.10 8.89 9.50
N ALA A 123 -12.17 8.22 9.95
CA ALA A 123 -12.60 8.22 11.35
C ALA A 123 -11.72 7.34 12.26
N GLU A 124 -10.91 6.43 11.70
CA GLU A 124 -9.96 5.59 12.45
C GLU A 124 -8.71 6.35 12.92
N THR A 125 -8.47 7.55 12.38
CA THR A 125 -7.29 8.39 12.65
C THR A 125 -7.64 9.78 13.22
N LEU A 126 -8.92 10.07 13.48
CA LEU A 126 -9.34 11.31 14.12
C LEU A 126 -9.00 11.27 15.62
N LEU A 127 -8.20 12.24 16.05
CA LEU A 127 -7.99 12.56 17.46
C LEU A 127 -9.23 13.32 17.95
N ASP A 128 -10.18 12.65 18.59
CA ASP A 128 -11.12 13.39 19.45
C ASP A 128 -10.46 13.59 20.81
N ASN A 129 -10.55 14.79 21.34
CA ASN A 129 -9.98 15.22 22.61
C ASN A 129 -10.78 14.71 23.84
N GLU A 130 -11.34 13.51 23.77
CA GLU A 130 -12.03 12.89 24.91
C GLU A 130 -11.13 11.82 25.53
N GLN A 131 -11.25 11.65 26.85
CA GLN A 131 -10.38 10.85 27.75
C GLN A 131 -10.48 9.33 27.49
N ASP A 132 -10.44 8.91 26.24
CA ASP A 132 -10.47 7.52 25.82
C ASP A 132 -9.06 6.91 25.90
N VAL A 133 -9.00 5.66 26.35
CA VAL A 133 -7.77 4.87 26.35
C VAL A 133 -7.36 4.58 24.90
N VAL A 134 -6.39 5.35 24.41
CA VAL A 134 -5.82 5.22 23.07
C VAL A 134 -4.61 4.29 23.11
N ILE A 135 -4.65 3.21 22.32
CA ILE A 135 -3.47 2.37 22.12
C ILE A 135 -2.59 3.04 21.06
N THR A 136 -1.44 3.56 21.47
CA THR A 136 -0.43 4.11 20.58
C THR A 136 0.49 2.99 20.07
N MET A 137 0.30 2.55 18.83
CA MET A 137 1.23 1.62 18.18
C MET A 137 2.35 2.40 17.47
N ALA A 138 3.52 2.48 18.11
CA ALA A 138 4.75 2.91 17.45
C ALA A 138 5.42 1.71 16.76
N PRO A 139 5.87 1.84 15.50
CA PRO A 139 6.61 0.80 14.80
C PRO A 139 8.00 0.64 15.43
N GLY A 140 8.07 -0.17 16.49
CA GLY A 140 9.28 -0.66 17.16
C GLY A 140 10.32 0.42 17.47
N GLU A 141 10.33 0.92 18.71
CA GLU A 141 11.44 1.75 19.19
C GLU A 141 12.79 1.05 18.95
N GLY A 142 13.74 1.77 18.35
CA GLY A 142 15.06 1.24 18.01
C GLY A 142 15.14 0.33 16.77
N LYS A 143 14.04 0.09 16.03
CA LYS A 143 14.06 -0.70 14.78
C LYS A 143 14.12 0.20 13.54
N TYR A 144 14.90 -0.24 12.54
CA TYR A 144 14.93 0.39 11.21
C TYR A 144 13.88 -0.25 10.29
N PRO A 145 13.20 0.53 9.43
CA PRO A 145 12.26 -0.05 8.49
C PRO A 145 13.00 -0.92 7.48
N LEU A 146 12.43 -2.10 7.21
CA LEU A 146 12.88 -2.97 6.13
C LEU A 146 12.43 -2.40 4.80
N SER A 147 13.31 -2.48 3.79
CA SER A 147 12.92 -2.14 2.43
C SER A 147 11.94 -3.18 1.90
N LEU A 148 10.88 -2.72 1.23
CA LEU A 148 9.92 -3.54 0.49
C LEU A 148 10.58 -4.50 -0.53
N LEU A 149 11.82 -4.22 -0.94
CA LEU A 149 12.60 -5.06 -1.85
C LEU A 149 13.24 -6.28 -1.18
N TYR A 150 13.60 -6.16 0.08
CA TYR A 150 14.38 -7.17 0.81
C TYR A 150 13.51 -8.00 1.75
N ASP A 151 12.26 -7.62 1.96
CA ASP A 151 11.30 -8.40 2.74
C ASP A 151 10.58 -9.42 1.84
N ASP A 152 11.05 -10.67 1.90
CA ASP A 152 10.54 -11.78 1.10
C ASP A 152 9.09 -12.14 1.45
N PHE A 153 8.69 -11.98 2.72
CA PHE A 153 7.40 -12.44 3.27
C PHE A 153 6.46 -11.29 3.64
N LEU A 154 6.73 -10.09 3.13
CA LEU A 154 5.97 -8.90 3.51
C LEU A 154 4.47 -9.07 3.29
N GLU A 155 4.06 -9.61 2.14
CA GLU A 155 2.65 -9.71 1.77
C GLU A 155 1.92 -10.66 2.73
N GLU A 156 2.54 -11.79 3.04
CA GLU A 156 2.03 -12.84 3.91
C GLU A 156 1.89 -12.39 5.36
N LEU A 157 2.80 -11.51 5.80
CA LEU A 157 2.86 -10.98 7.16
C LEU A 157 2.04 -9.70 7.35
N ALA A 158 1.86 -8.90 6.30
CA ALA A 158 1.11 -7.65 6.39
C ALA A 158 -0.39 -7.85 6.14
N PHE A 159 -0.77 -8.77 5.26
CA PHE A 159 -2.16 -9.02 4.85
C PHE A 159 -2.63 -10.42 5.25
N ILE A 160 -2.89 -10.57 6.55
CA ILE A 160 -3.31 -11.85 7.15
C ILE A 160 -4.65 -12.31 6.56
N LYS A 161 -5.60 -11.43 6.27
CA LYS A 161 -6.89 -11.81 5.66
C LYS A 161 -6.78 -12.23 4.20
N ILE A 162 -5.62 -12.10 3.58
CA ILE A 162 -5.38 -12.58 2.21
C ILE A 162 -4.62 -13.91 2.28
N HIS A 163 -3.51 -13.95 3.04
CA HIS A 163 -2.54 -15.06 3.01
C HIS A 163 -2.51 -15.91 4.28
N GLY A 164 -3.17 -15.50 5.36
CA GLY A 164 -3.29 -16.28 6.60
C GLY A 164 -1.97 -16.49 7.36
N GLY A 165 -0.94 -15.70 7.09
CA GLY A 165 0.41 -15.93 7.62
C GLY A 165 1.09 -17.17 7.06
N ILE A 166 0.61 -17.69 5.92
CA ILE A 166 1.18 -18.90 5.30
C ILE A 166 2.09 -18.47 4.14
N LYS A 167 3.30 -19.03 4.13
CA LYS A 167 4.29 -18.81 3.09
C LYS A 167 3.79 -19.32 1.73
N ARG A 168 3.82 -18.45 0.72
CA ARG A 168 3.51 -18.88 -0.66
C ARG A 168 4.61 -19.78 -1.20
N GLN A 169 4.21 -20.92 -1.76
CA GLN A 169 5.10 -21.87 -2.41
C GLN A 169 4.82 -21.90 -3.91
N PHE A 170 5.69 -21.27 -4.69
CA PHE A 170 5.60 -21.27 -6.14
C PHE A 170 6.35 -22.47 -6.72
N LYS A 171 5.74 -23.18 -7.67
CA LYS A 171 6.40 -24.30 -8.37
C LYS A 171 7.50 -23.83 -9.34
N ILE A 172 7.40 -22.59 -9.80
CA ILE A 172 8.30 -21.95 -10.77
C ILE A 172 8.67 -20.59 -10.22
N LYS A 173 9.88 -20.10 -10.51
CA LYS A 173 10.29 -18.73 -10.20
C LYS A 173 9.44 -17.75 -11.00
N LEU A 174 8.62 -16.95 -10.32
CA LEU A 174 7.77 -15.92 -10.92
C LEU A 174 8.33 -14.52 -10.68
N SER A 175 8.13 -13.63 -11.64
CA SER A 175 8.41 -12.20 -11.46
C SER A 175 7.33 -11.55 -10.59
N SER A 176 7.67 -10.49 -9.86
CA SER A 176 6.70 -9.66 -9.13
C SER A 176 5.56 -9.17 -10.03
N SER A 177 5.85 -8.87 -11.30
CA SER A 177 4.82 -8.49 -12.29
C SER A 177 3.86 -9.64 -12.63
N ASP A 178 4.34 -10.87 -12.70
CA ASP A 178 3.51 -12.04 -13.01
C ASP A 178 2.63 -12.42 -11.82
N ILE A 179 3.18 -12.30 -10.61
CA ILE A 179 2.42 -12.41 -9.37
C ILE A 179 1.32 -11.35 -9.38
N MET A 180 1.65 -10.06 -9.55
CA MET A 180 0.64 -8.99 -9.56
C MET A 180 -0.45 -9.20 -10.60
N LYS A 181 -0.09 -9.58 -11.84
CA LYS A 181 -1.09 -9.93 -12.88
C LYS A 181 -1.99 -11.09 -12.44
N SER A 182 -1.41 -12.12 -11.83
CA SER A 182 -2.17 -13.24 -11.31
C SER A 182 -3.12 -12.80 -10.20
N GLU A 183 -2.67 -12.01 -9.23
CA GLU A 183 -3.50 -11.52 -8.12
C GLU A 183 -4.70 -10.72 -8.66
N ILE A 184 -4.48 -9.89 -9.67
CA ILE A 184 -5.50 -9.04 -10.31
C ILE A 184 -6.54 -9.84 -11.12
N THR A 185 -6.09 -10.89 -11.81
CA THR A 185 -6.92 -11.66 -12.76
C THR A 185 -7.57 -12.89 -12.15
N ARG A 186 -7.29 -13.19 -10.87
CA ARG A 186 -7.88 -14.34 -10.18
C ARG A 186 -9.38 -14.17 -9.97
N HIS A 187 -10.05 -15.32 -9.98
CA HIS A 187 -11.46 -15.42 -9.61
C HIS A 187 -11.70 -15.11 -8.13
N ASP A 188 -10.76 -15.50 -7.26
CA ASP A 188 -10.79 -15.11 -5.85
C ASP A 188 -10.45 -13.62 -5.70
N ARG A 189 -11.44 -12.80 -5.34
CA ARG A 189 -11.34 -11.34 -5.25
C ARG A 189 -10.85 -10.82 -3.90
N ARG A 190 -10.48 -11.68 -2.95
CA ARG A 190 -10.06 -11.23 -1.60
C ARG A 190 -8.84 -10.30 -1.60
N ALA A 191 -8.03 -10.35 -2.65
CA ALA A 191 -6.90 -9.45 -2.89
C ALA A 191 -7.26 -8.13 -3.58
N MET A 192 -8.54 -7.88 -3.91
CA MET A 192 -8.98 -6.64 -4.57
C MET A 192 -9.18 -5.50 -3.58
N ARG A 193 -8.27 -5.41 -2.63
CA ARG A 193 -8.23 -4.30 -1.70
C ARG A 193 -7.25 -3.26 -2.22
N PRO A 194 -7.61 -1.97 -2.22
CA PRO A 194 -6.71 -0.91 -2.69
C PRO A 194 -5.35 -0.93 -1.98
N ASP A 195 -5.33 -1.14 -0.67
CA ASP A 195 -4.11 -1.18 0.15
C ASP A 195 -3.12 -2.27 -0.29
N TYR A 196 -3.63 -3.47 -0.57
CA TYR A 196 -2.82 -4.57 -1.09
C TYR A 196 -2.33 -4.29 -2.52
N LEU A 197 -3.21 -3.83 -3.41
CA LEU A 197 -2.85 -3.53 -4.80
C LEU A 197 -1.78 -2.44 -4.90
N PHE A 198 -1.89 -1.37 -4.09
CA PHE A 198 -0.87 -0.32 -4.05
C PHE A 198 0.45 -0.83 -3.47
N THR A 199 0.42 -1.78 -2.53
CA THR A 199 1.63 -2.44 -2.04
C THR A 199 2.32 -3.23 -3.15
N LEU A 200 1.58 -4.04 -3.90
CA LEU A 200 2.12 -4.79 -5.04
C LEU A 200 2.71 -3.86 -6.11
N LEU A 201 2.00 -2.79 -6.44
CA LEU A 201 2.48 -1.77 -7.37
C LEU A 201 3.79 -1.16 -6.88
N LYS A 202 3.87 -0.79 -5.59
CA LYS A 202 5.08 -0.20 -5.01
C LYS A 202 6.24 -1.19 -5.03
N LYS A 203 6.00 -2.46 -4.72
CA LYS A 203 7.01 -3.53 -4.77
C LYS A 203 7.55 -3.71 -6.19
N GLN A 204 6.66 -3.69 -7.18
CA GLN A 204 7.05 -3.74 -8.59
C GLN A 204 7.89 -2.51 -9.00
N GLN A 205 7.44 -1.30 -8.66
CA GLN A 205 8.16 -0.07 -8.97
C GLN A 205 9.56 -0.07 -8.35
N MET A 206 9.69 -0.46 -7.08
CA MET A 206 10.99 -0.56 -6.42
C MET A 206 11.88 -1.62 -7.08
N THR A 207 11.31 -2.75 -7.51
CA THR A 207 12.05 -3.81 -8.21
C THR A 207 12.61 -3.29 -9.54
N GLN A 208 11.80 -2.54 -10.29
CA GLN A 208 12.23 -1.92 -11.55
C GLN A 208 13.33 -0.88 -11.33
N ILE A 209 13.18 0.00 -10.34
CA ILE A 209 14.19 1.00 -9.97
C ILE A 209 15.49 0.30 -9.56
N GLY A 210 15.43 -0.73 -8.72
CA GLY A 210 16.59 -1.52 -8.32
C GLY A 210 17.31 -2.18 -9.51
N GLY A 211 16.55 -2.72 -10.45
CA GLY A 211 17.09 -3.27 -11.70
C GLY A 211 17.76 -2.22 -12.59
N HIS A 212 17.21 -1.01 -12.65
CA HIS A 212 17.80 0.13 -13.35
C HIS A 212 19.09 0.61 -12.67
N ILE A 213 19.10 0.76 -11.34
CA ILE A 213 20.30 1.10 -10.57
C ILE A 213 21.40 0.08 -10.86
N ALA A 214 21.10 -1.21 -10.75
CA ALA A 214 22.06 -2.28 -11.02
C ALA A 214 22.57 -2.27 -12.47
N THR A 215 21.74 -1.86 -13.43
CA THR A 215 22.14 -1.73 -14.83
C THR A 215 23.02 -0.50 -15.06
N CYS A 216 22.67 0.64 -14.47
CA CYS A 216 23.48 1.86 -14.52
C CYS A 216 24.85 1.65 -13.88
N LEU A 217 24.90 1.05 -12.69
CA LEU A 217 26.16 0.75 -11.99
C LEU A 217 27.06 -0.21 -12.78
N ARG A 218 26.48 -1.20 -13.48
CA ARG A 218 27.24 -2.12 -14.34
C ARG A 218 27.77 -1.46 -15.62
N LYS A 219 27.03 -0.51 -16.18
CA LYS A 219 27.43 0.21 -17.41
C LYS A 219 28.44 1.32 -17.13
N LYS A 220 28.36 1.93 -15.96
CA LYS A 220 29.21 3.07 -15.62
C LYS A 220 30.61 2.59 -15.23
N THR A 221 31.59 3.16 -15.93
CA THR A 221 33.00 3.03 -15.58
C THR A 221 33.55 4.43 -15.33
N VAL A 222 34.41 4.56 -14.32
CA VAL A 222 35.13 5.81 -14.05
C VAL A 222 36.58 5.56 -14.43
N ASN A 223 37.10 6.33 -15.39
CA ASN A 223 38.45 6.16 -15.92
C ASN A 223 38.75 4.71 -16.39
N GLY A 224 37.75 4.03 -16.98
CA GLY A 224 37.87 2.64 -17.43
C GLY A 224 37.80 1.58 -16.32
N ALA A 225 37.69 1.98 -15.05
CA ALA A 225 37.54 1.06 -13.92
C ALA A 225 36.07 0.90 -13.51
N PRO A 226 35.66 -0.30 -13.05
CA PRO A 226 34.33 -0.52 -12.50
C PRO A 226 34.15 0.22 -11.16
N ILE A 227 32.90 0.56 -10.84
CA ILE A 227 32.56 1.16 -9.54
C ILE A 227 32.68 0.09 -8.45
N LEU A 228 33.56 0.34 -7.48
CA LEU A 228 33.75 -0.54 -6.32
C LEU A 228 32.82 -0.13 -5.16
N VAL A 229 32.50 -1.08 -4.28
CA VAL A 229 31.66 -0.84 -3.09
C VAL A 229 32.26 0.27 -2.21
N ASN A 230 33.58 0.30 -2.06
CA ASN A 230 34.26 1.33 -1.27
C ASN A 230 34.01 2.76 -1.79
N ASN A 231 33.85 2.92 -3.11
CA ASN A 231 33.53 4.23 -3.69
C ASN A 231 32.10 4.64 -3.36
N LEU A 232 31.17 3.67 -3.30
CA LEU A 232 29.77 3.93 -2.97
C LEU A 232 29.53 4.20 -1.48
N LEU A 233 30.46 3.80 -0.60
CA LEU A 233 30.44 4.15 0.82
C LEU A 233 30.86 5.61 1.07
N ASN A 234 31.48 6.27 0.08
CA ASN A 234 31.81 7.68 0.17
C ASN A 234 30.60 8.53 -0.28
N ASP A 235 30.04 9.28 0.65
CA ASP A 235 28.86 10.13 0.41
C ASP A 235 29.07 11.15 -0.71
N ASP A 236 30.27 11.74 -0.82
CA ASP A 236 30.55 12.74 -1.87
C ASP A 236 30.55 12.10 -3.26
N TYR A 237 31.14 10.91 -3.37
CA TYR A 237 31.13 10.16 -4.63
C TYR A 237 29.71 9.74 -5.00
N LEU A 238 28.93 9.29 -4.01
CA LEU A 238 27.54 8.91 -4.21
C LEU A 238 26.67 10.09 -4.67
N GLN A 239 26.83 11.27 -4.06
CA GLN A 239 26.09 12.48 -4.46
C GLN A 239 26.43 12.90 -5.89
N ASN A 240 27.71 12.91 -6.25
CA ASN A 240 28.13 13.19 -7.62
C ASN A 240 27.59 12.16 -8.63
N LEU A 241 27.50 10.89 -8.21
CA LEU A 241 26.92 9.82 -9.02
C LEU A 241 25.41 10.01 -9.24
N ILE A 242 24.68 10.46 -8.21
CA ILE A 242 23.24 10.73 -8.26
C ILE A 242 22.93 11.96 -9.12
N GLN A 243 23.75 13.01 -9.02
CA GLN A 243 23.57 14.25 -9.79
C GLN A 243 23.89 14.09 -11.28
N HIS A 244 24.58 13.02 -11.67
CA HIS A 244 24.86 12.71 -13.07
C HIS A 244 23.58 12.33 -13.84
N ASP A 245 23.54 12.58 -15.15
CA ASP A 245 22.42 12.24 -16.04
C ASP A 245 21.98 10.76 -15.93
N ASP A 246 22.93 9.86 -15.65
CA ASP A 246 22.65 8.43 -15.42
C ASP A 246 21.78 8.21 -14.19
N GLY A 247 22.00 8.99 -13.12
CA GLY A 247 21.20 8.97 -11.90
C GLY A 247 19.76 9.40 -12.16
N TYR A 248 19.59 10.44 -12.97
CA TYR A 248 18.28 10.92 -13.40
C TYR A 248 17.53 9.90 -14.28
N ARG A 249 18.23 9.27 -15.23
CA ARG A 249 17.64 8.29 -16.17
C ARG A 249 17.11 7.02 -15.52
N ILE A 250 17.61 6.66 -14.32
CA ILE A 250 17.10 5.50 -13.55
C ILE A 250 15.59 5.60 -13.33
N LEU A 251 15.07 6.82 -13.18
CA LEU A 251 13.66 7.10 -12.92
C LEU A 251 12.77 7.04 -14.17
N SER A 252 13.30 6.82 -15.37
CA SER A 252 12.48 6.83 -16.60
C SER A 252 11.40 5.72 -16.64
N SER A 253 11.59 4.62 -15.91
CA SER A 253 10.56 3.58 -15.71
C SER A 253 9.44 4.01 -14.78
N VAL A 254 9.68 4.98 -13.90
CA VAL A 254 8.67 5.47 -12.96
C VAL A 254 7.76 6.41 -13.72
N ARG A 255 6.53 5.95 -14.00
CA ARG A 255 5.48 6.76 -14.61
C ARG A 255 5.35 8.08 -13.87
N ASN A 256 5.17 9.16 -14.64
CA ASN A 256 5.10 10.55 -14.16
C ASN A 256 6.39 11.12 -13.55
N SER A 257 7.52 10.42 -13.57
CA SER A 257 8.80 11.04 -13.23
C SER A 257 9.21 12.08 -14.29
N PRO A 258 10.03 13.07 -13.92
CA PRO A 258 10.59 14.00 -14.92
C PRO A 258 11.32 13.28 -16.06
N ALA A 259 12.09 12.23 -15.73
CA ALA A 259 12.82 11.43 -16.73
C ALA A 259 11.88 10.67 -17.68
N HIS A 260 10.76 10.18 -17.16
CA HIS A 260 9.72 9.54 -17.96
C HIS A 260 9.08 10.53 -18.94
N TRP A 261 8.69 11.71 -18.47
CA TRP A 261 8.10 12.75 -19.32
C TRP A 261 9.06 13.28 -20.37
N GLU A 262 10.35 13.38 -20.06
CA GLU A 262 11.35 13.74 -21.05
C GLU A 262 11.45 12.71 -22.18
N GLU A 263 11.41 11.41 -21.84
CA GLU A 263 11.41 10.33 -22.82
C GLU A 263 10.14 10.35 -23.69
N GLU A 264 8.97 10.48 -23.08
CA GLU A 264 7.69 10.56 -23.79
C GLU A 264 7.59 11.82 -24.66
N LYS A 265 8.11 12.96 -24.20
CA LYS A 265 8.23 14.17 -25.01
C LYS A 265 9.10 13.94 -26.24
N LYS A 266 10.25 13.26 -26.10
CA LYS A 266 11.12 12.93 -27.23
C LYS A 266 10.40 12.00 -28.23
N LYS A 267 9.64 11.01 -27.74
CA LYS A 267 8.81 10.14 -28.59
C LYS A 267 7.75 10.93 -29.34
N LEU A 268 7.04 11.83 -28.67
CA LEU A 268 6.04 12.70 -29.29
C LEU A 268 6.63 13.58 -30.39
N LEU A 269 7.77 14.23 -30.12
CA LEU A 269 8.46 15.05 -31.13
C LEU A 269 8.92 14.22 -32.33
N ALA A 270 9.37 12.99 -32.10
CA ALA A 270 9.71 12.06 -33.17
C ALA A 270 8.47 11.68 -34.01
N MET A 271 7.33 11.41 -33.37
CA MET A 271 6.06 11.14 -34.06
C MET A 271 5.60 12.34 -34.89
N ILE A 272 5.66 13.56 -34.33
CA ILE A 272 5.30 14.78 -35.07
C ILE A 272 6.20 14.97 -36.29
N ARG A 273 7.50 14.69 -36.16
CA ARG A 273 8.45 14.79 -37.26
C ARG A 273 8.21 13.75 -38.36
N GLN A 274 7.76 12.54 -38.01
CA GLN A 274 7.57 11.44 -38.97
C GLN A 274 6.16 11.41 -39.60
N PHE A 275 5.12 11.65 -38.78
CA PHE A 275 3.72 11.47 -39.17
C PHE A 275 2.95 12.79 -39.30
N GLY A 276 3.54 13.92 -38.91
CA GLY A 276 2.89 15.22 -38.90
C GLY A 276 2.15 15.52 -37.60
N VAL A 277 1.44 16.65 -37.56
CA VAL A 277 0.76 17.14 -36.35
C VAL A 277 -0.50 16.27 -36.10
N PRO A 278 -0.63 15.63 -34.92
CA PRO A 278 -1.82 14.86 -34.60
C PRO A 278 -2.99 15.80 -34.26
N THR A 279 -4.19 15.46 -34.73
CA THR A 279 -5.44 16.11 -34.31
C THR A 279 -6.22 15.12 -33.44
N LEU A 280 -6.49 15.50 -32.19
CA LEU A 280 -7.26 14.68 -31.25
C LEU A 280 -8.62 15.34 -30.99
N PHE A 281 -9.70 14.62 -31.27
CA PHE A 281 -11.04 14.97 -30.80
C PHE A 281 -11.47 13.91 -29.80
N MET A 282 -11.69 14.32 -28.55
CA MET A 282 -12.17 13.40 -27.51
C MET A 282 -13.15 14.11 -26.60
N THR A 283 -14.22 13.40 -26.26
CA THR A 283 -15.19 13.76 -25.22
C THR A 283 -15.03 12.74 -24.10
N ILE A 284 -14.55 13.19 -22.94
CA ILE A 284 -14.37 12.33 -21.77
C ILE A 284 -15.54 12.59 -20.82
N SER A 285 -16.33 11.58 -20.52
CA SER A 285 -17.34 11.61 -19.45
C SER A 285 -17.15 10.37 -18.58
N ALA A 286 -16.80 10.54 -17.30
CA ALA A 286 -16.74 9.47 -16.32
C ALA A 286 -18.07 9.46 -15.55
N ALA A 287 -18.88 8.42 -15.79
CA ALA A 287 -20.18 8.24 -15.13
C ALA A 287 -20.42 6.75 -14.86
N GLU A 288 -19.60 6.15 -13.97
CA GLU A 288 -19.66 4.71 -13.66
C GLU A 288 -21.05 4.29 -13.15
N THR A 289 -21.75 5.17 -12.43
CA THR A 289 -23.09 4.94 -11.88
C THR A 289 -24.18 4.83 -12.96
N GLN A 290 -23.89 5.31 -14.17
CA GLN A 290 -24.80 5.29 -15.32
C GLN A 290 -24.48 4.16 -16.30
N TRP A 291 -23.50 3.30 -16.00
CA TRP A 291 -23.10 2.18 -16.86
C TRP A 291 -23.74 0.86 -16.42
N PRO A 292 -24.87 0.44 -17.04
CA PRO A 292 -25.59 -0.77 -16.63
C PRO A 292 -24.74 -2.04 -16.81
N HIS A 293 -23.89 -2.11 -17.84
CA HIS A 293 -22.99 -3.24 -18.05
C HIS A 293 -21.98 -3.41 -16.91
N LEU A 294 -21.40 -2.31 -16.43
CA LEU A 294 -20.48 -2.30 -15.31
C LEU A 294 -21.19 -2.75 -14.02
N ILE A 295 -22.34 -2.15 -13.71
CA ILE A 295 -23.12 -2.48 -12.51
C ILE A 295 -23.56 -3.94 -12.51
N LYS A 296 -24.01 -4.46 -13.66
CA LYS A 296 -24.35 -5.88 -13.82
C LYS A 296 -23.16 -6.79 -13.52
N GLN A 297 -21.98 -6.47 -14.05
CA GLN A 297 -20.77 -7.27 -13.80
C GLN A 297 -20.34 -7.21 -12.34
N LEU A 298 -20.42 -6.05 -11.71
CA LEU A 298 -20.11 -5.88 -10.28
C LEU A 298 -21.06 -6.70 -9.41
N LYS A 299 -22.38 -6.64 -9.68
CA LYS A 299 -23.39 -7.40 -8.91
C LYS A 299 -23.17 -8.91 -9.02
N SER A 300 -22.85 -9.40 -10.22
CA SER A 300 -22.50 -10.80 -10.47
C SER A 300 -21.21 -11.22 -9.77
N THR A 301 -20.21 -10.35 -9.69
CA THR A 301 -18.91 -10.70 -9.10
C THR A 301 -18.89 -10.59 -7.58
N VAL A 302 -19.47 -9.52 -7.03
CA VAL A 302 -19.40 -9.17 -5.61
C VAL A 302 -20.48 -9.93 -4.83
N ASP A 303 -21.73 -9.83 -5.28
CA ASP A 303 -22.88 -10.39 -4.56
C ASP A 303 -23.28 -11.78 -5.08
N LYS A 304 -22.69 -12.24 -6.18
CA LYS A 304 -23.00 -13.52 -6.84
C LYS A 304 -24.45 -13.63 -7.33
N GLU A 305 -25.06 -12.48 -7.61
CA GLU A 305 -26.42 -12.37 -8.14
C GLU A 305 -26.38 -12.02 -9.63
N GLU A 306 -27.03 -12.84 -10.47
CA GLU A 306 -27.20 -12.51 -11.88
C GLU A 306 -28.40 -11.58 -12.06
N VAL A 307 -28.13 -10.41 -12.65
CA VAL A 307 -29.13 -9.35 -12.83
C VAL A 307 -29.25 -9.00 -14.32
N SER A 308 -30.46 -8.68 -14.77
CA SER A 308 -30.71 -8.20 -16.13
C SER A 308 -30.19 -6.77 -16.33
N LEU A 309 -30.09 -6.31 -17.58
CA LEU A 309 -29.64 -4.93 -17.87
C LEU A 309 -30.62 -3.89 -17.32
N GLU A 310 -31.92 -4.15 -17.40
CA GLU A 310 -32.96 -3.23 -16.92
C GLU A 310 -32.94 -3.10 -15.40
N GLU A 311 -32.82 -4.22 -14.69
CA GLU A 311 -32.68 -4.23 -13.23
C GLU A 311 -31.39 -3.51 -12.79
N SER A 312 -30.27 -3.69 -13.51
CA SER A 312 -28.99 -3.03 -13.19
C SER A 312 -29.07 -1.50 -13.27
N GLN A 313 -29.94 -0.97 -14.14
CA GLN A 313 -30.16 0.46 -14.28
C GLN A 313 -30.96 1.03 -13.09
N ASN A 314 -31.90 0.24 -12.57
CA ASN A 314 -32.82 0.62 -11.49
C ASN A 314 -32.28 0.37 -10.07
N ILE A 315 -31.06 -0.15 -9.92
CA ILE A 315 -30.42 -0.30 -8.61
C ILE A 315 -30.30 1.06 -7.91
N PRO A 316 -30.61 1.16 -6.60
CA PRO A 316 -30.50 2.42 -5.86
C PRO A 316 -29.07 2.95 -5.86
N TYR A 317 -28.93 4.28 -5.84
CA TYR A 317 -27.64 4.95 -5.95
C TYR A 317 -26.62 4.50 -4.90
N ALA A 318 -27.03 4.37 -3.64
CA ALA A 318 -26.16 3.91 -2.55
C ALA A 318 -25.56 2.52 -2.82
N GLU A 319 -26.36 1.61 -3.38
CA GLU A 319 -25.90 0.26 -3.72
C GLU A 319 -24.95 0.28 -4.92
N LYS A 320 -25.20 1.13 -5.93
CA LYS A 320 -24.25 1.34 -7.03
C LYS A 320 -22.89 1.84 -6.53
N VAL A 321 -22.89 2.80 -5.59
CA VAL A 321 -21.67 3.32 -4.98
C VAL A 321 -20.95 2.23 -4.19
N ARG A 322 -21.68 1.44 -3.38
CA ARG A 322 -21.10 0.30 -2.65
C ARG A 322 -20.42 -0.69 -3.59
N LEU A 323 -21.09 -1.06 -4.69
CA LEU A 323 -20.56 -1.98 -5.70
C LEU A 323 -19.27 -1.44 -6.35
N ILE A 324 -19.28 -0.17 -6.76
CA ILE A 324 -18.10 0.49 -7.36
C ILE A 324 -16.92 0.54 -6.38
N GLN A 325 -17.19 0.87 -5.12
CA GLN A 325 -16.15 0.92 -4.08
C GLN A 325 -15.62 -0.47 -3.71
N SER A 326 -16.45 -1.50 -3.79
CA SER A 326 -16.08 -2.87 -3.42
C SER A 326 -15.08 -3.52 -4.39
N ASP A 327 -15.14 -3.17 -5.68
CA ASP A 327 -14.22 -3.68 -6.69
C ASP A 327 -13.79 -2.59 -7.69
N PRO A 328 -12.85 -1.72 -7.28
CA PRO A 328 -12.37 -0.64 -8.15
C PRO A 328 -11.59 -1.17 -9.37
N PHE A 329 -11.13 -2.42 -9.34
CA PHE A 329 -10.40 -2.99 -10.46
C PHE A 329 -11.32 -3.26 -11.64
N ILE A 330 -12.49 -3.86 -11.42
CA ILE A 330 -13.48 -4.08 -12.48
C ILE A 330 -13.87 -2.74 -13.12
N CYS A 331 -14.09 -1.71 -12.30
CA CYS A 331 -14.37 -0.35 -12.79
C CYS A 331 -13.28 0.16 -13.73
N ALA A 332 -11.99 -0.08 -13.41
CA ALA A 332 -10.87 0.35 -14.25
C ALA A 332 -10.69 -0.47 -15.55
N THR A 333 -11.38 -1.61 -15.69
CA THR A 333 -11.31 -2.45 -16.92
C THR A 333 -12.37 -2.11 -17.97
N PHE A 334 -13.41 -1.35 -17.59
CA PHE A 334 -14.46 -0.87 -18.49
C PHE A 334 -14.09 0.47 -19.13
#